data_AF-A0A2P2LEF3-F1
#
_entry.id   AF-A0A2P2LEF3-F1
#
_cell.length_a   1.000
_cell.length_b   1.000
_cell.length_c   1.000
_cell.angle_alpha   90.00
_cell.angle_beta   90.00
_cell.angle_gamma   90.00
#
_symmetry.space_group_name_H-M   'P 1'
#
loop_
_entity.id
_entity.type
_entity.pdbx_description
1 polymer ?
#
loop_
_entity_poly.entity_id
_entity_poly.type
_entity_poly.pdbx_seq_one_letter_code
_entity_poly.pdbx_strand_id
1 'polypeptide(L)'
;MVTGGRNRGRVGVIKNREKHKGSFETIHVQDSLGHEFATRMGNVFLIGKGTKPWVSLPKGKGIKLSIIEEARKRLAAQAAA
;
A
#
# COMPACT_ATOMS: atom_id res chain seq x y z
N MET A 1 -3.66 3.89 4.60
CA MET A 1 -3.23 2.54 5.02
C MET A 1 -4.37 1.56 4.73
N VAL A 2 -4.06 0.36 4.26
CA VAL A 2 -5.07 -0.68 4.01
C VAL A 2 -5.15 -1.64 5.20
N THR A 3 -6.34 -1.81 5.77
CA THR A 3 -6.58 -2.63 6.97
C THR A 3 -7.01 -4.06 6.65
N GLY A 4 -7.52 -4.34 5.44
CA GLY A 4 -8.09 -5.64 5.07
C GLY A 4 -7.79 -6.09 3.62
N GLY A 5 -8.10 -7.35 3.32
CA GLY A 5 -7.96 -7.96 1.99
C GLY A 5 -6.50 -8.22 1.54
N ARG A 6 -6.32 -8.46 0.23
CA ARG A 6 -5.01 -8.81 -0.39
C ARG A 6 -3.93 -7.73 -0.21
N ASN A 7 -4.34 -6.48 -0.05
CA ASN A 7 -3.46 -5.31 0.07
C ASN A 7 -3.23 -4.86 1.51
N ARG A 8 -3.65 -5.65 2.52
CA ARG A 8 -3.48 -5.33 3.95
C ARG A 8 -2.03 -4.96 4.30
N GLY A 9 -1.87 -3.91 5.09
CA GLY A 9 -0.56 -3.38 5.50
C GLY A 9 0.09 -2.45 4.47
N ARG A 10 -0.45 -2.36 3.24
CA ARG A 10 0.08 -1.40 2.25
C ARG A 10 -0.32 0.03 2.58
N VAL A 11 0.58 0.96 2.28
CA VAL A 11 0.40 2.40 2.48
C VAL A 11 0.69 3.12 1.16
N GLY A 12 -0.16 4.09 0.84
CA GLY A 12 -0.02 4.90 -0.35
C GLY A 12 -0.98 6.09 -0.32
N VAL A 13 -0.88 6.92 -1.34
CA VAL A 13 -1.72 8.10 -1.55
C VAL A 13 -2.93 7.70 -2.37
N ILE A 14 -4.12 8.16 -1.96
CA ILE A 14 -5.35 7.94 -2.73
C ILE A 14 -5.29 8.81 -4.00
N LYS A 15 -5.39 8.17 -5.16
CA LYS A 15 -5.44 8.82 -6.47
C LYS A 15 -6.86 9.17 -6.86
N ASN A 16 -7.75 8.18 -6.78
CA ASN A 16 -9.13 8.31 -7.20
C ASN A 16 -10.07 7.53 -6.28
N ARG A 17 -11.29 8.04 -6.13
CA ARG A 17 -12.41 7.39 -5.46
C ARG A 17 -13.51 7.17 -6.49
N GLU A 18 -13.69 5.91 -6.86
CA GLU A 18 -14.75 5.51 -7.78
C GLU A 18 -16.02 5.18 -6.99
N LYS A 19 -17.07 5.97 -7.24
CA LYS A 19 -18.35 5.84 -6.55
C LYS A 19 -19.29 4.96 -7.36
N HIS A 20 -19.76 3.88 -6.74
CA HIS A 20 -20.77 2.99 -7.30
C HIS A 20 -22.05 3.09 -6.47
N LYS A 21 -23.12 3.67 -7.03
CA LYS A 21 -24.41 3.78 -6.32
C LYS A 21 -24.96 2.37 -6.05
N GLY A 22 -25.30 2.08 -4.80
CA GLY A 22 -25.84 0.77 -4.39
C GLY A 22 -24.79 -0.33 -4.18
N SER A 23 -23.49 -0.01 -4.26
CA SER A 23 -22.40 -0.96 -4.00
C SER A 23 -21.26 -0.30 -3.22
N PHE A 24 -20.18 -1.05 -3.01
CA PHE A 24 -18.97 -0.52 -2.39
C PHE A 24 -18.22 0.41 -3.34
N GLU A 25 -17.59 1.43 -2.76
CA GLU A 25 -16.71 2.32 -3.49
C GLU A 25 -15.32 1.71 -3.63
N THR A 26 -14.73 1.88 -4.82
CA THR A 26 -13.38 1.43 -5.11
C THR A 26 -12.42 2.60 -4.92
N ILE A 27 -11.35 2.38 -4.17
CA ILE A 27 -10.29 3.36 -3.92
C ILE A 27 -9.05 2.91 -4.65
N HIS A 28 -8.58 3.76 -5.56
CA HIS A 28 -7.30 3.59 -6.25
C HIS A 28 -6.21 4.28 -5.44
N VAL A 29 -5.16 3.53 -5.12
CA VAL A 29 -4.06 3.96 -4.27
C VAL A 29 -2.75 3.75 -5.03
N GLN A 30 -1.86 4.74 -4.96
CA GLN A 30 -0.48 4.64 -5.42
C GLN A 30 0.47 4.65 -4.22
N ASP A 31 1.34 3.64 -4.11
CA ASP A 31 2.39 3.64 -3.08
C ASP A 31 3.60 4.51 -3.47
N SER A 32 4.58 4.63 -2.57
CA SER A 32 5.74 5.49 -2.79
C SER A 32 6.73 4.97 -3.85
N LEU A 33 6.63 3.70 -4.27
CA LEU A 33 7.41 3.17 -5.41
C LEU A 33 6.66 3.32 -6.74
N GLY A 34 5.46 3.90 -6.71
CA GLY A 34 4.63 4.10 -7.89
C GLY A 34 3.74 2.91 -8.23
N HIS A 35 3.75 1.82 -7.45
CA HIS A 35 2.83 0.71 -7.69
C HIS A 35 1.39 1.14 -7.37
N GLU A 36 0.50 0.88 -8.31
CA GLU A 36 -0.92 1.15 -8.16
C GLU A 36 -1.70 -0.11 -7.79
N PHE A 37 -2.69 0.05 -6.93
CA PHE A 37 -3.61 -1.02 -6.56
C PHE A 37 -4.95 -0.46 -6.12
N ALA A 38 -5.97 -1.30 -6.14
CA ALA A 38 -7.31 -0.96 -5.71
C ALA A 38 -7.71 -1.72 -4.45
N THR A 39 -8.59 -1.11 -3.65
CA THR A 39 -9.25 -1.75 -2.52
C THR A 39 -10.63 -1.12 -2.29
N ARG A 40 -11.49 -1.81 -1.54
CA ARG A 40 -12.79 -1.26 -1.12
C ARG A 40 -12.59 -0.15 -0.08
N MET A 41 -13.44 0.88 -0.10
CA MET A 41 -13.40 1.99 0.87
C MET A 41 -13.38 1.52 2.33
N GLY A 42 -14.16 0.50 2.68
CA GLY A 42 -14.20 -0.05 4.04
C GLY A 42 -12.85 -0.61 4.55
N ASN A 43 -11.91 -0.90 3.66
CA ASN A 43 -10.56 -1.36 4.01
C ASN A 43 -9.54 -0.22 4.07
N VAL A 44 -9.94 1.04 3.90
CA VAL A 44 -9.03 2.19 3.84
C VAL A 44 -9.10 2.99 5.14
N PHE A 45 -7.94 3.14 5.78
CA PHE A 45 -7.77 4.00 6.94
C PHE A 45 -6.82 5.16 6.57
N LEU A 46 -7.30 6.40 6.73
CA LEU A 46 -6.51 7.61 6.49
C LEU A 46 -5.50 7.80 7.63
N ILE A 47 -4.25 8.08 7.30
CA ILE A 47 -3.15 8.19 8.28
C ILE A 47 -2.33 9.48 8.11
N GLY A 48 -2.79 10.43 7.30
CA GLY A 48 -2.04 11.64 6.98
C GLY A 48 -2.55 12.37 5.75
N LYS A 49 -1.83 13.42 5.35
CA LYS A 49 -2.14 14.25 4.17
C LYS A 49 -0.98 14.19 3.17
N GLY A 50 -1.30 13.89 1.91
CA GLY A 50 -0.30 13.74 0.86
C GLY A 50 0.73 12.67 1.24
N THR A 51 2.01 13.03 1.18
CA THR A 51 3.14 12.14 1.50
C THR A 51 3.54 12.18 2.98
N LYS A 52 2.92 13.03 3.81
CA LYS A 52 3.27 13.19 5.23
C LYS A 52 2.29 12.41 6.12
N PRO A 53 2.71 11.26 6.71
CA PRO A 53 1.90 10.54 7.68
C PRO A 53 1.88 11.25 9.04
N TRP A 54 0.79 11.10 9.78
CA TRP A 54 0.63 11.55 11.17
C TRP A 54 1.15 10.53 12.20
N VAL A 55 1.45 9.31 11.75
CA VAL A 55 1.95 8.22 12.57
C VAL A 55 3.26 7.68 12.02
N SER A 56 4.09 7.11 12.89
CA SER A 56 5.30 6.39 12.47
C SER A 56 4.94 5.12 11.72
N LEU A 57 5.64 4.85 10.61
CA LEU A 57 5.44 3.65 9.81
C LEU A 57 6.42 2.53 10.20
N PRO A 58 5.99 1.26 10.23
CA PRO A 58 6.88 0.12 10.45
C PRO A 58 7.97 -0.02 9.37
N LYS A 59 8.93 -0.93 9.61
CA LYS A 59 9.99 -1.28 8.65
C LYS A 59 9.37 -1.65 7.30
N GLY A 60 9.83 -1.01 6.23
CA GLY A 60 9.28 -1.18 4.88
C GLY A 60 8.20 -0.16 4.48
N LYS A 61 7.80 0.76 5.37
CA LYS A 61 6.92 1.91 5.07
C LYS A 61 5.59 1.56 4.39
N GLY A 62 5.11 0.32 4.55
CA GLY A 62 3.89 -0.17 3.89
C GLY A 62 4.05 -0.44 2.39
N ILE A 63 5.27 -0.69 1.92
CA ILE A 63 5.55 -1.05 0.53
C ILE A 63 5.59 -2.57 0.42
N LYS A 64 4.79 -3.12 -0.49
CA LYS A 64 4.83 -4.53 -0.85
C LYS A 64 5.65 -4.68 -2.12
N LEU A 65 6.76 -5.40 -2.02
CA LEU A 65 7.60 -5.75 -3.16
C LEU A 65 6.94 -6.86 -3.98
N SER A 66 7.30 -6.93 -5.25
CA SER A 66 7.02 -8.10 -6.07
C SER A 66 7.81 -9.32 -5.58
N ILE A 67 7.36 -10.51 -5.97
CA ILE A 67 8.01 -11.78 -5.58
C ILE A 67 9.48 -11.79 -6.05
N ILE A 68 9.74 -11.26 -7.24
CA ILE A 68 11.08 -11.19 -7.83
C ILE A 68 11.97 -10.21 -7.05
N GLU A 69 11.45 -9.05 -6.68
CA GLU A 69 12.18 -8.06 -5.85
C GLU A 69 12.47 -8.60 -4.46
N GLU A 70 11.53 -9.31 -3.83
CA GLU A 70 11.78 -9.98 -2.55
C GLU A 70 12.87 -11.04 -2.68
N ALA A 71 12.84 -11.87 -3.72
CA ALA A 71 13.84 -12.90 -3.95
C ALA A 71 15.24 -12.28 -4.13
N ARG A 72 15.37 -11.25 -4.97
CA ARG A 72 16.62 -10.52 -5.16
C ARG A 72 17.14 -9.91 -3.86
N LYS A 73 16.25 -9.31 -3.06
CA LYS A 73 16.61 -8.74 -1.77
C LYS A 73 17.11 -9.79 -0.78
N ARG A 74 16.51 -10.99 -0.77
CA ARG A 74 16.95 -12.11 0.07
C ARG A 74 18.32 -12.64 -0.37
N LEU A 75 18.53 -12.84 -1.66
CA LEU A 75 19.82 -13.29 -2.20
C LEU A 75 20.94 -12.28 -1.94
N ALA A 76 20.68 -10.99 -2.14
CA ALA A 76 21.66 -9.94 -1.84
C ALA A 76 22.01 -9.88 -0.34
N ALA A 77 21.03 -10.09 0.54
CA ALA A 77 21.29 -10.16 1.98
C ALA A 77 22.09 -11.40 2.39
N GLN A 78 21.89 -12.54 1.71
CA GLN A 78 22.67 -13.77 1.92
C GLN A 78 24.12 -13.62 1.44
N ALA A 79 24.36 -12.91 0.34
CA ALA A 79 25.70 -12.69 -0.18
C ALA A 79 26.53 -11.68 0.63
N ALA A 80 25.87 -10.83 1.43
CA ALA A 80 26.50 -9.84 2.28
C ALA A 80 26.72 -10.31 3.73
N ALA A 81 26.20 -11.49 4.08
CA ALA A 81 26.41 -12.16 5.36
C ALA A 81 27.57 -13.14 5.26
#